data_AF-A0A397V9F6-F1
#
_entry.id   AF-A0A397V9F6-F1
#
_cell.length_a   1.000
_cell.length_b   1.000
_cell.length_c   1.000
_cell.angle_alpha   90.00
_cell.angle_beta   90.00
_cell.angle_gamma   90.00
#
_symmetry.space_group_name_H-M   'P 1'
#
loop_
_entity.id
_entity.type
_entity.pdbx_description
1 polymer ?
#
loop_
_entity_poly.entity_id
_entity_poly.type
_entity_poly.pdbx_seq_one_letter_code
_entity_poly.pdbx_strand_id
1 'polypeptide(L)'
;MVPRLQTLASLMKIFQPNVKDFANYHIVVGEHGSGITTLSVIAARKVGRGVIYVNIQGDTEELEDLGNALGEAINFNEGVSLTGYLTQKIMGSDSIRLGSSKKWKSALDAFERAAAAYKKKYKQPPVLVFDNISVLSKSFPKILDQLQERAKEAADKKKYIVVFVTSNGSVPKRMFERSAWSRAAKGILEIGDLTENEAIDYLTNKHKISKKQPL
;
A
#
# COMPACT_ATOMS: atom_id res chain seq x y z
N MET A 1 15.59 -16.53 -9.75
CA MET A 1 15.36 -15.67 -8.57
C MET A 1 15.97 -14.31 -8.84
N VAL A 2 15.24 -13.23 -8.67
CA VAL A 2 15.72 -11.86 -8.91
C VAL A 2 16.48 -11.37 -7.67
N PRO A 3 17.73 -10.88 -7.78
CA PRO A 3 18.46 -10.34 -6.64
C PRO A 3 17.67 -9.25 -5.90
N ARG A 4 17.75 -9.22 -4.57
CA ARG A 4 17.05 -8.28 -3.69
C ARG A 4 17.27 -6.82 -4.06
N LEU A 5 18.46 -6.48 -4.55
CA LEU A 5 18.76 -5.14 -5.05
C LEU A 5 17.95 -4.79 -6.30
N GLN A 6 17.77 -5.75 -7.21
CA GLN A 6 16.93 -5.56 -8.40
C GLN A 6 15.44 -5.48 -8.02
N THR A 7 14.99 -6.31 -7.06
CA THR A 7 13.63 -6.23 -6.52
C THR A 7 13.36 -4.89 -5.84
N LEU A 8 14.30 -4.38 -5.04
CA LEU A 8 14.23 -3.07 -4.42
C LEU A 8 14.17 -1.95 -5.46
N ALA A 9 15.00 -2.03 -6.50
CA ALA A 9 14.96 -1.06 -7.61
C ALA A 9 13.61 -1.08 -8.34
N SER A 10 13.02 -2.26 -8.55
CA SER A 10 11.68 -2.40 -9.13
C SER A 10 10.59 -1.79 -8.25
N LEU A 11 10.63 -2.03 -6.93
CA LEU A 11 9.70 -1.40 -5.98
C LEU A 11 9.84 0.12 -5.98
N MET A 12 11.07 0.64 -5.97
CA MET A 12 11.32 2.08 -6.01
C MET A 12 10.78 2.71 -7.30
N LYS A 13 10.89 2.04 -8.45
CA LYS A 13 10.27 2.50 -9.71
C LYS A 13 8.74 2.57 -9.63
N ILE A 14 8.11 1.58 -8.99
CA ILE A 14 6.65 1.59 -8.77
C ILE A 14 6.26 2.75 -7.84
N PHE A 15 7.04 3.00 -6.79
CA PHE A 15 6.76 4.04 -5.79
C PHE A 15 7.15 5.45 -6.23
N GLN A 16 7.97 5.57 -7.28
CA GLN A 16 8.34 6.84 -7.91
C GLN A 16 7.93 6.83 -9.39
N PRO A 17 6.62 6.87 -9.66
CA PRO A 17 6.09 6.65 -10.98
C PRO A 17 6.46 7.79 -11.94
N ASN A 18 6.84 7.41 -13.17
CA ASN A 18 6.98 8.35 -14.27
C ASN A 18 5.60 8.62 -14.88
N VAL A 19 5.50 9.66 -15.72
CA VAL A 19 4.22 10.11 -16.33
C VAL A 19 3.44 9.00 -17.05
N LYS A 20 4.14 7.97 -17.54
CA LYS A 20 3.56 6.80 -18.23
C LYS A 20 2.92 5.78 -17.27
N ASP A 21 3.32 5.77 -16.01
CA ASP A 21 2.91 4.76 -15.01
C ASP A 21 1.56 5.13 -14.34
N PHE A 22 1.02 6.32 -14.61
CA PHE A 22 -0.17 6.84 -13.92
C PHE A 22 -1.48 6.13 -14.30
N ALA A 23 -1.46 5.24 -15.29
CA ALA A 23 -2.66 4.62 -15.86
C ALA A 23 -2.97 3.22 -15.31
N ASN A 24 -2.16 2.71 -14.38
CA ASN A 24 -2.36 1.37 -13.81
C ASN A 24 -2.14 1.37 -12.28
N TYR A 25 -2.75 0.40 -11.61
CA TYR A 25 -2.36 0.00 -10.26
C TYR A 25 -1.43 -1.21 -10.32
N HIS A 26 -0.65 -1.43 -9.26
CA HIS A 26 0.37 -2.48 -9.21
C HIS A 26 0.04 -3.52 -8.14
N ILE A 27 0.55 -4.73 -8.33
CA ILE A 27 0.43 -5.83 -7.38
C ILE A 27 1.84 -6.38 -7.12
N VAL A 28 2.17 -6.54 -5.84
CA VAL A 28 3.40 -7.16 -5.35
C VAL A 28 3.00 -8.41 -4.57
N VAL A 29 3.60 -9.55 -4.93
CA VAL A 29 3.32 -10.85 -4.32
C VAL A 29 4.63 -11.44 -3.82
N GLY A 30 4.60 -12.12 -2.68
CA GLY A 30 5.75 -12.89 -2.21
C GLY A 30 5.34 -13.75 -1.03
N GLU A 31 5.91 -14.92 -0.86
CA GLU A 31 5.47 -15.82 0.21
C GLU A 31 5.67 -15.21 1.61
N HIS A 32 4.94 -15.70 2.60
CA HIS A 32 5.15 -15.26 3.98
C HIS A 32 6.59 -15.55 4.41
N GLY A 33 7.23 -14.61 5.11
CA GLY A 33 8.65 -14.73 5.47
C GLY A 33 9.64 -14.30 4.39
N SER A 34 9.20 -14.09 3.14
CA SER A 34 10.05 -13.57 2.05
C SER A 34 10.49 -12.12 2.25
N GLY A 35 10.14 -11.44 3.35
CA GLY A 35 10.55 -10.04 3.59
C GLY A 35 9.92 -9.02 2.64
N ILE A 36 8.79 -9.36 2.00
CA ILE A 36 8.01 -8.47 1.12
C ILE A 36 7.65 -7.12 1.77
N THR A 37 7.10 -7.14 2.99
CA THR A 37 6.81 -5.94 3.79
C THR A 37 8.08 -5.16 4.08
N THR A 38 9.15 -5.83 4.51
CA THR A 38 10.44 -5.19 4.81
C THR A 38 10.98 -4.45 3.59
N LEU A 39 11.00 -5.08 2.42
CA LEU A 39 11.47 -4.45 1.18
C LEU A 39 10.57 -3.28 0.76
N SER A 40 9.25 -3.43 0.87
CA SER A 40 8.30 -2.39 0.51
C SER A 40 8.44 -1.17 1.43
N VAL A 41 8.58 -1.37 2.73
CA VAL A 41 8.85 -0.27 3.68
C VAL A 41 10.20 0.41 3.39
N ILE A 42 11.26 -0.35 3.10
CA ILE A 42 12.56 0.21 2.73
C ILE A 42 12.45 1.03 1.44
N ALA A 43 11.76 0.52 0.42
CA ALA A 43 11.54 1.22 -0.84
C ALA A 43 10.76 2.53 -0.62
N ALA A 44 9.67 2.49 0.15
CA ALA A 44 8.86 3.67 0.47
C ALA A 44 9.70 4.74 1.19
N ARG A 45 10.52 4.34 2.17
CA ARG A 45 11.42 5.25 2.89
C ARG A 45 12.51 5.83 1.99
N LYS A 46 13.07 5.04 1.06
CA LYS A 46 14.10 5.49 0.10
C LYS A 46 13.56 6.47 -0.93
N VAL A 47 12.34 6.25 -1.43
CA VAL A 47 11.65 7.21 -2.31
C VAL A 47 11.29 8.48 -1.52
N GLY A 48 10.92 8.31 -0.26
CA GLY A 48 10.63 9.42 0.64
C GLY A 48 9.26 10.02 0.36
N ARG A 49 9.22 11.18 -0.30
CA ARG A 49 7.97 11.96 -0.37
C ARG A 49 6.99 11.40 -1.41
N GLY A 50 5.72 11.35 -1.03
CA GLY A 50 4.62 11.02 -1.95
C GLY A 50 4.17 9.57 -1.86
N VAL A 51 4.70 8.77 -0.94
CA VAL A 51 4.25 7.41 -0.66
C VAL A 51 3.51 7.41 0.68
N ILE A 52 2.29 6.88 0.69
CA ILE A 52 1.49 6.61 1.89
C ILE A 52 1.39 5.11 2.02
N TYR A 53 1.88 4.57 3.14
CA TYR A 53 1.99 3.14 3.38
C TYR A 53 0.99 2.72 4.45
N VAL A 54 0.05 1.87 4.09
CA VAL A 54 -1.00 1.35 4.97
C VAL A 54 -0.73 -0.12 5.19
N ASN A 55 -0.38 -0.51 6.42
CA ASN A 55 -0.26 -1.91 6.78
C ASN A 55 -1.56 -2.40 7.43
N ILE A 56 -2.22 -3.38 6.81
CA ILE A 56 -3.46 -3.94 7.34
C ILE A 56 -3.09 -4.99 8.39
N GLN A 57 -3.46 -4.74 9.64
CA GLN A 57 -3.16 -5.63 10.76
C GLN A 57 -3.97 -6.94 10.69
N GLY A 58 -3.49 -7.99 11.35
CA GLY A 58 -3.85 -9.39 11.07
C GLY A 58 -5.11 -9.95 11.75
N ASP A 59 -5.67 -9.28 12.74
CA ASP A 59 -6.72 -9.84 13.61
C ASP A 59 -8.04 -9.05 13.53
N THR A 60 -8.31 -8.47 12.37
CA THR A 60 -9.46 -7.59 12.18
C THR A 60 -10.74 -8.44 12.10
N GLU A 61 -11.38 -8.71 13.23
CA GLU A 61 -12.80 -9.05 13.23
C GLU A 61 -13.64 -7.83 12.82
N GLU A 62 -13.07 -6.62 12.85
CA GLU A 62 -13.77 -5.38 12.59
C GLU A 62 -13.15 -4.52 11.47
N LEU A 63 -14.03 -3.96 10.64
CA LEU A 63 -13.72 -2.97 9.58
C LEU A 63 -13.01 -1.70 10.09
N GLU A 64 -13.04 -1.46 11.41
CA GLU A 64 -12.46 -0.27 12.04
C GLU A 64 -10.94 -0.21 11.85
N ASP A 65 -10.27 -1.35 11.84
CA ASP A 65 -8.81 -1.41 11.77
C ASP A 65 -8.26 -0.96 10.41
N LEU A 66 -9.01 -1.14 9.31
CA LEU A 66 -8.63 -0.57 8.02
C LEU A 66 -8.80 0.96 8.01
N GLY A 67 -9.88 1.45 8.63
CA GLY A 67 -10.13 2.88 8.79
C GLY A 67 -9.06 3.55 9.64
N ASN A 68 -8.70 2.90 10.75
CA ASN A 68 -7.65 3.34 11.67
C ASN A 68 -6.27 3.29 11.01
N ALA A 69 -5.90 2.19 10.36
CA ALA A 69 -4.61 2.07 9.67
C ALA A 69 -4.46 3.10 8.54
N LEU A 70 -5.50 3.29 7.73
CA LEU A 70 -5.50 4.33 6.70
C LEU A 70 -5.48 5.73 7.33
N GLY A 71 -6.20 5.90 8.44
CA GLY A 71 -6.25 7.12 9.23
C GLY A 71 -4.87 7.51 9.76
N GLU A 72 -4.23 6.63 10.52
CA GLU A 72 -2.87 6.79 11.03
C GLU A 72 -1.86 7.10 9.93
N ALA A 73 -1.92 6.38 8.80
CA ALA A 73 -1.02 6.60 7.66
C ALA A 73 -1.16 8.00 7.05
N ILE A 74 -2.31 8.65 7.21
CA ILE A 74 -2.55 10.04 6.78
C ILE A 74 -2.61 11.03 7.96
N ASN A 75 -2.29 10.58 9.18
CA ASN A 75 -2.38 11.32 10.45
C ASN A 75 -3.80 11.84 10.76
N PHE A 76 -4.81 11.03 10.47
CA PHE A 76 -6.24 11.24 10.73
C PHE A 76 -6.65 10.50 12.01
N ASN A 77 -7.11 11.26 13.01
CA ASN A 77 -7.55 10.73 14.30
C ASN A 77 -9.07 10.91 14.45
N GLU A 78 -9.82 9.81 14.60
CA GLU A 78 -11.29 9.76 14.54
C GLU A 78 -12.02 10.48 15.68
N GLY A 79 -11.30 10.95 16.69
CA GLY A 79 -11.84 11.85 17.72
C GLY A 79 -12.13 13.27 17.21
N VAL A 80 -11.60 13.64 16.03
CA VAL A 80 -11.79 14.97 15.44
C VAL A 80 -12.13 14.79 13.97
N SER A 81 -13.37 15.09 13.57
CA SER A 81 -13.70 15.05 12.14
C SER A 81 -12.73 15.97 11.38
N LEU A 82 -12.06 15.46 10.35
CA LEU A 82 -11.13 16.24 9.52
C LEU A 82 -11.85 17.45 8.89
N THR A 83 -13.14 17.30 8.61
CA THR A 83 -14.01 18.41 8.24
C THR A 83 -14.12 19.42 9.36
N GLY A 84 -14.35 19.01 10.62
CA GLY A 84 -14.42 19.84 11.82
C GLY A 84 -13.12 20.56 12.21
N TYR A 85 -11.96 19.90 12.11
CA TYR A 85 -10.67 20.58 12.34
C TYR A 85 -10.36 21.59 11.22
N LEU A 86 -10.71 21.27 9.96
CA LEU A 86 -10.51 22.16 8.82
C LEU A 86 -11.59 23.27 8.72
N THR A 87 -12.84 23.03 9.16
CA THR A 87 -13.90 24.05 9.24
C THR A 87 -13.75 24.94 10.47
N GLN A 88 -13.30 24.44 11.63
CA GLN A 88 -13.04 25.32 12.78
C GLN A 88 -11.85 26.28 12.53
N LYS A 89 -10.89 25.87 11.69
CA LYS A 89 -9.76 26.72 11.29
C LYS A 89 -10.07 27.68 10.14
N ILE A 90 -11.19 27.52 9.41
CA ILE A 90 -11.50 28.30 8.19
C ILE A 90 -12.90 28.97 8.22
N MET A 91 -13.92 28.40 8.88
CA MET A 91 -15.33 28.85 8.78
C MET A 91 -16.25 28.69 10.01
N GLY A 92 -15.87 28.00 11.09
CA GLY A 92 -16.72 27.83 12.29
C GLY A 92 -17.96 26.92 12.10
N SER A 93 -17.89 25.69 12.63
CA SER A 93 -18.99 24.70 12.85
C SER A 93 -19.64 24.08 11.59
N ASP A 94 -20.23 22.85 11.54
CA ASP A 94 -20.63 21.83 12.54
C ASP A 94 -20.61 20.36 11.98
N SER A 95 -20.73 19.38 12.88
CA SER A 95 -20.34 17.94 12.82
C SER A 95 -21.29 16.88 12.18
N ILE A 96 -20.76 15.70 11.79
CA ILE A 96 -21.53 14.42 11.61
C ILE A 96 -20.76 13.23 12.21
N ARG A 97 -21.43 12.38 13.02
CA ARG A 97 -20.95 11.11 13.60
C ARG A 97 -21.16 9.91 12.65
N LEU A 98 -20.28 8.90 12.64
CA LEU A 98 -20.28 7.82 11.65
C LEU A 98 -19.88 6.44 12.23
N GLY A 99 -20.60 5.37 11.83
CA GLY A 99 -20.30 3.97 12.21
C GLY A 99 -19.22 3.27 11.36
N SER A 100 -18.69 2.17 11.89
CA SER A 100 -17.48 1.42 11.48
C SER A 100 -17.28 1.20 9.97
N SER A 101 -18.31 0.80 9.21
CA SER A 101 -18.20 0.53 7.77
C SER A 101 -17.94 1.78 6.88
N LYS A 102 -18.12 2.98 7.43
CA LYS A 102 -17.92 4.25 6.72
C LYS A 102 -16.57 4.92 7.03
N LYS A 103 -15.81 4.41 8.01
CA LYS A 103 -14.53 4.98 8.46
C LYS A 103 -13.45 4.95 7.38
N TRP A 104 -13.15 3.77 6.83
CA TRP A 104 -12.13 3.63 5.77
C TRP A 104 -12.49 4.39 4.48
N LYS A 105 -13.78 4.47 4.12
CA LYS A 105 -14.24 5.27 2.98
C LYS A 105 -13.97 6.75 3.20
N SER A 106 -14.24 7.25 4.41
CA SER A 106 -13.98 8.64 4.79
C SER A 106 -12.48 8.96 4.77
N ALA A 107 -11.66 8.05 5.31
CA ALA A 107 -10.21 8.18 5.27
C ALA A 107 -9.67 8.13 3.83
N LEU A 108 -10.23 7.28 2.94
CA LEU A 108 -9.88 7.25 1.53
C LEU A 108 -10.29 8.53 0.81
N ASP A 109 -11.50 9.06 1.04
CA ASP A 109 -11.95 10.33 0.46
C ASP A 109 -11.10 11.52 0.95
N ALA A 110 -10.63 11.49 2.20
CA ALA A 110 -9.65 12.45 2.72
C ALA A 110 -8.30 12.33 2.00
N PHE A 111 -7.80 11.10 1.82
CA PHE A 111 -6.62 10.84 1.02
C PHE A 111 -6.78 11.34 -0.43
N GLU A 112 -7.91 11.09 -1.10
CA GLU A 112 -8.14 11.52 -2.48
C GLU A 112 -8.04 13.05 -2.63
N ARG A 113 -8.57 13.80 -1.64
CA ARG A 113 -8.44 15.27 -1.57
C ARG A 113 -6.98 15.70 -1.39
N ALA A 114 -6.26 15.05 -0.48
CA ALA A 114 -4.84 15.32 -0.26
C ALA A 114 -3.99 14.98 -1.50
N ALA A 115 -4.34 13.90 -2.20
CA ALA A 115 -3.66 13.48 -3.41
C ALA A 115 -3.83 14.47 -4.56
N ALA A 116 -5.01 15.06 -4.71
CA ALA A 116 -5.24 16.14 -5.67
C ALA A 116 -4.36 17.37 -5.38
N ALA A 117 -4.26 17.78 -4.11
CA ALA A 117 -3.39 18.88 -3.70
C ALA A 117 -1.90 18.56 -3.92
N TYR A 118 -1.48 17.34 -3.56
CA TYR A 118 -0.11 16.84 -3.78
C TYR A 118 0.25 16.90 -5.27
N LYS A 119 -0.61 16.33 -6.12
CA LYS A 119 -0.41 16.31 -7.58
C LYS A 119 -0.35 17.72 -8.17
N LYS A 120 -1.19 18.65 -7.71
CA LYS A 120 -1.17 20.04 -8.17
C LYS A 120 0.16 20.73 -7.84
N LYS A 121 0.68 20.52 -6.62
CA LYS A 121 1.91 21.12 -6.12
C LYS A 121 3.16 20.55 -6.77
N TYR A 122 3.20 19.24 -6.97
CA TYR A 122 4.43 18.53 -7.34
C TYR A 122 4.42 17.93 -8.75
N LYS A 123 3.31 18.10 -9.49
CA LYS A 123 3.12 17.61 -10.86
C LYS A 123 3.27 16.08 -11.00
N GLN A 124 3.25 15.37 -9.88
CA GLN A 124 3.33 13.92 -9.79
C GLN A 124 2.25 13.42 -8.83
N PRO A 125 1.50 12.37 -9.18
CA PRO A 125 0.55 11.74 -8.28
C PRO A 125 1.27 11.07 -7.10
N PRO A 126 0.65 11.03 -5.91
CA PRO A 126 1.16 10.20 -4.83
C PRO A 126 0.86 8.71 -5.08
N VAL A 127 1.52 7.86 -4.30
CA VAL A 127 1.35 6.41 -4.28
C VAL A 127 0.71 6.00 -2.94
N LEU A 128 -0.35 5.21 -3.00
CA LEU A 128 -1.00 4.58 -1.86
C LEU A 128 -0.71 3.09 -1.88
N VAL A 129 -0.02 2.60 -0.85
CA VAL A 129 0.35 1.20 -0.69
C VAL A 129 -0.56 0.57 0.34
N PHE A 130 -1.26 -0.50 -0.04
CA PHE A 130 -1.98 -1.37 0.88
C PHE A 130 -1.17 -2.66 1.07
N ASP A 131 -0.58 -2.81 2.24
CA ASP A 131 0.16 -4.00 2.65
C ASP A 131 -0.71 -4.99 3.42
N ASN A 132 -0.34 -6.25 3.32
CA ASN A 132 -1.00 -7.39 3.93
C ASN A 132 -2.48 -7.54 3.53
N ILE A 133 -2.82 -7.27 2.26
CA ILE A 133 -4.22 -7.43 1.78
C ILE A 133 -4.72 -8.88 1.78
N SER A 134 -3.83 -9.84 2.08
CA SER A 134 -4.17 -11.23 2.37
C SER A 134 -5.26 -11.34 3.45
N VAL A 135 -5.25 -10.43 4.44
CA VAL A 135 -6.26 -10.35 5.50
C VAL A 135 -7.64 -10.05 4.90
N LEU A 136 -7.72 -9.04 4.03
CA LEU A 136 -8.97 -8.66 3.38
C LEU A 136 -9.53 -9.78 2.50
N SER A 137 -8.68 -10.50 1.78
CA SER A 137 -9.15 -11.61 0.94
C SER A 137 -9.79 -12.75 1.74
N LYS A 138 -9.39 -12.95 3.00
CA LYS A 138 -9.93 -13.99 3.87
C LYS A 138 -11.18 -13.51 4.61
N SER A 139 -11.08 -12.37 5.29
CA SER A 139 -12.12 -11.90 6.22
C SER A 139 -13.12 -10.95 5.57
N PHE A 140 -12.70 -10.17 4.56
CA PHE A 140 -13.53 -9.12 3.97
C PHE A 140 -13.39 -9.00 2.42
N PRO A 141 -13.69 -10.07 1.66
CA PRO A 141 -13.45 -10.10 0.22
C PRO A 141 -14.19 -9.00 -0.56
N LYS A 142 -15.34 -8.53 -0.05
CA LYS A 142 -16.08 -7.40 -0.65
C LYS A 142 -15.33 -6.06 -0.53
N ILE A 143 -14.54 -5.85 0.54
CA ILE A 143 -13.72 -4.64 0.70
C ILE A 143 -12.56 -4.68 -0.29
N LEU A 144 -11.90 -5.84 -0.43
CA LEU A 144 -10.85 -6.02 -1.42
C LEU A 144 -11.35 -5.68 -2.83
N ASP A 145 -12.53 -6.18 -3.20
CA ASP A 145 -13.15 -5.86 -4.48
C ASP A 145 -13.41 -4.34 -4.63
N GLN A 146 -13.88 -3.67 -3.56
CA GLN A 146 -14.11 -2.22 -3.57
C GLN A 146 -12.82 -1.41 -3.68
N LEU A 147 -11.75 -1.82 -2.98
CA LEU A 147 -10.43 -1.20 -3.10
C LEU A 147 -9.87 -1.35 -4.51
N GLN A 148 -10.07 -2.50 -5.14
CA GLN A 148 -9.66 -2.73 -6.53
C GLN A 148 -10.43 -1.83 -7.51
N GLU A 149 -11.75 -1.69 -7.35
CA GLU A 149 -12.54 -0.76 -8.18
C GLU A 149 -12.10 0.71 -7.96
N ARG A 150 -11.79 1.10 -6.71
CA ARG A 150 -11.21 2.44 -6.44
C ARG A 150 -9.84 2.61 -7.10
N ALA A 151 -9.00 1.57 -7.12
CA ALA A 151 -7.71 1.60 -7.81
C ALA A 151 -7.87 1.78 -9.32
N LYS A 152 -8.85 1.11 -9.93
CA LYS A 152 -9.22 1.30 -11.33
C LYS A 152 -9.66 2.74 -11.62
N GLU A 153 -10.57 3.29 -10.82
CA GLU A 153 -11.02 4.68 -10.98
C GLU A 153 -9.87 5.69 -10.82
N ALA A 154 -8.98 5.46 -9.85
CA ALA A 154 -7.82 6.29 -9.61
C ALA A 154 -6.86 6.28 -10.82
N ALA A 155 -6.68 5.11 -11.43
CA ALA A 155 -5.88 4.92 -12.64
C ALA A 155 -6.51 5.58 -13.87
N ASP A 156 -7.82 5.42 -14.08
CA ASP A 156 -8.55 6.08 -15.17
C ASP A 156 -8.42 7.61 -15.10
N LYS A 157 -8.59 8.16 -13.89
CA LYS A 157 -8.52 9.60 -13.62
C LYS A 157 -7.07 10.08 -13.37
N LYS A 158 -6.09 9.17 -13.35
CA LYS A 158 -4.68 9.42 -13.04
C LYS A 158 -4.48 10.20 -11.73
N LYS A 159 -5.32 9.97 -10.71
CA LYS A 159 -5.33 10.77 -9.46
C LYS A 159 -4.15 10.45 -8.55
N TYR A 160 -3.94 9.17 -8.31
CA TYR A 160 -2.90 8.57 -7.49
C TYR A 160 -2.67 7.14 -8.00
N ILE A 161 -1.57 6.53 -7.60
CA ILE A 161 -1.28 5.12 -7.93
C ILE A 161 -1.55 4.27 -6.70
N VAL A 162 -2.16 3.10 -6.93
CA VAL A 162 -2.39 2.11 -5.88
C VAL A 162 -1.42 0.95 -6.06
N VAL A 163 -0.85 0.49 -4.95
CA VAL A 163 -0.03 -0.71 -4.91
C VAL A 163 -0.59 -1.66 -3.86
N PHE A 164 -0.95 -2.86 -4.31
CA PHE A 164 -1.41 -3.94 -3.46
C PHE A 164 -0.25 -4.87 -3.14
N VAL A 165 0.02 -5.11 -1.86
CA VAL A 165 1.08 -6.01 -1.40
C VAL A 165 0.45 -7.18 -0.64
N THR A 166 0.72 -8.40 -1.09
CA THR A 166 0.11 -9.61 -0.54
C THR A 166 1.10 -10.75 -0.39
N SER A 167 0.92 -11.50 0.69
CA SER A 167 1.62 -12.75 0.94
C SER A 167 0.94 -13.99 0.36
N ASN A 168 -0.23 -13.81 -0.25
CA ASN A 168 -1.11 -14.90 -0.65
C ASN A 168 -1.34 -14.87 -2.17
N GLY A 169 -0.83 -15.88 -2.87
CA GLY A 169 -0.98 -16.05 -4.31
C GLY A 169 -2.43 -16.25 -4.80
N SER A 170 -3.41 -16.48 -3.91
CA SER A 170 -4.83 -16.52 -4.31
C SER A 170 -5.43 -15.13 -4.52
N VAL A 171 -4.84 -14.07 -3.95
CA VAL A 171 -5.36 -12.71 -4.03
C VAL A 171 -5.32 -12.15 -5.46
N PRO A 172 -4.19 -12.24 -6.19
CA PRO A 172 -4.18 -11.84 -7.60
C PRO A 172 -5.13 -12.67 -8.47
N LYS A 173 -5.31 -13.97 -8.18
CA LYS A 173 -6.24 -14.83 -8.93
C LYS A 173 -7.69 -14.32 -8.80
N ARG A 174 -8.11 -13.99 -7.58
CA ARG A 174 -9.42 -13.35 -7.34
C ARG A 174 -9.53 -12.01 -8.07
N MET A 175 -8.52 -11.16 -7.94
CA MET A 175 -8.53 -9.84 -8.57
C MET A 175 -8.59 -9.92 -10.10
N PHE A 176 -7.99 -10.96 -10.71
CA PHE A 176 -8.00 -11.20 -12.15
C PHE A 176 -9.42 -11.42 -12.71
N GLU A 177 -10.30 -12.02 -11.92
CA GLU A 177 -11.70 -12.28 -12.31
C GLU A 177 -12.56 -11.01 -12.34
N ARG A 178 -12.03 -9.86 -11.89
CA ARG A 178 -12.76 -8.59 -11.78
C ARG A 178 -12.51 -7.68 -12.98
N SER A 179 -13.53 -6.91 -13.35
CA SER A 179 -13.43 -5.90 -14.43
C SER A 179 -12.29 -4.89 -14.21
N ALA A 180 -12.00 -4.58 -12.95
CA ALA A 180 -10.93 -3.67 -12.55
C ALA A 180 -9.54 -4.17 -12.94
N TRP A 181 -9.34 -5.47 -13.19
CA TRP A 181 -8.07 -6.02 -13.66
C TRP A 181 -7.58 -5.40 -14.96
N SER A 182 -8.47 -4.83 -15.77
CA SER A 182 -8.11 -4.05 -16.97
C SER A 182 -7.16 -2.88 -16.70
N ARG A 183 -7.07 -2.41 -15.45
CA ARG A 183 -6.12 -1.37 -14.98
C ARG A 183 -5.01 -1.92 -14.09
N ALA A 184 -4.88 -3.23 -13.94
CA ALA A 184 -3.69 -3.82 -13.36
C ALA A 184 -2.51 -3.63 -14.33
N ALA A 185 -1.33 -3.32 -13.80
CA ALA A 185 -0.11 -3.34 -14.59
C ALA A 185 0.09 -4.74 -15.20
N LYS A 186 0.64 -4.79 -16.44
CA LYS A 186 0.79 -6.05 -17.20
C LYS A 186 1.64 -7.13 -16.52
N GLY A 187 2.34 -6.80 -15.44
CA GLY A 187 3.13 -7.75 -14.65
C GLY A 187 2.89 -7.58 -13.16
N ILE A 188 2.79 -8.71 -12.47
CA ILE A 188 2.87 -8.78 -11.00
C ILE A 188 4.35 -8.76 -10.62
N LEU A 189 4.73 -7.94 -9.65
CA LEU A 189 6.08 -8.00 -9.08
C LEU A 189 6.13 -9.13 -8.05
N GLU A 190 6.83 -10.21 -8.37
CA GLU A 190 7.03 -11.32 -7.46
C GLU A 190 8.34 -11.16 -6.67
N ILE A 191 8.25 -11.30 -5.34
CA ILE A 191 9.36 -11.29 -4.40
C ILE A 191 9.51 -12.70 -3.87
N GLY A 192 10.53 -13.40 -4.36
CA GLY A 192 10.91 -14.72 -3.87
C GLY A 192 11.76 -14.67 -2.60
N ASP A 193 12.12 -15.85 -2.12
CA ASP A 193 13.03 -16.04 -0.99
C ASP A 193 14.41 -15.42 -1.20
N LEU A 194 15.17 -15.33 -0.11
CA LEU A 194 16.58 -14.98 -0.19
C LEU A 194 17.36 -16.13 -0.81
N THR A 195 18.27 -15.80 -1.73
CA THR A 195 19.31 -16.75 -2.12
C THR A 195 20.22 -17.04 -0.92
N GLU A 196 20.91 -18.18 -0.94
CA GLU A 196 21.91 -18.51 0.08
C GLU A 196 22.93 -17.39 0.28
N ASN A 197 23.44 -16.82 -0.81
CA ASN A 197 24.39 -15.71 -0.76
C ASN A 197 23.82 -14.46 -0.08
N GLU A 198 22.56 -14.10 -0.37
CA GLU A 198 21.89 -12.97 0.27
C GLU A 198 21.58 -13.25 1.74
N ALA A 199 21.22 -14.49 2.08
CA ALA A 199 21.00 -14.90 3.46
C ALA A 199 22.30 -14.84 4.27
N ILE A 200 23.40 -15.35 3.69
CA ILE A 200 24.75 -15.27 4.27
C ILE A 200 25.14 -13.81 4.47
N ASP A 201 25.02 -12.96 3.43
CA ASP A 201 25.33 -11.54 3.49
C ASP A 201 24.54 -10.82 4.59
N TYR A 202 23.23 -11.11 4.68
CA TYR A 202 22.36 -10.57 5.71
C TYR A 202 22.81 -10.98 7.12
N LEU A 203 23.15 -12.25 7.33
CA LEU A 203 23.58 -12.76 8.63
C LEU A 203 24.97 -12.24 9.02
N THR A 204 25.91 -12.16 8.08
CA THR A 204 27.28 -11.73 8.35
C THR A 204 27.39 -10.22 8.50
N ASN A 205 26.76 -9.45 7.60
CA ASN A 205 26.94 -7.99 7.57
C ASN A 205 25.97 -7.24 8.48
N LYS A 206 24.72 -7.73 8.60
CA LYS A 206 23.73 -7.07 9.46
C LYS A 206 23.77 -7.57 10.90
N HIS A 207 23.96 -8.88 11.09
CA HIS A 207 23.93 -9.52 12.43
C HIS A 207 25.31 -9.91 12.96
N LYS A 208 26.39 -9.63 12.21
CA LYS A 208 27.79 -9.89 12.61
C LYS A 208 28.04 -11.35 13.01
N ILE A 209 27.29 -12.29 12.44
CA ILE A 209 27.48 -13.71 12.69
C ILE A 209 28.70 -14.18 11.89
N SER A 210 29.70 -14.75 12.58
CA SER A 210 30.87 -15.34 11.94
C SER A 210 30.49 -16.64 11.23
N LYS A 211 30.93 -16.83 9.97
CA LYS A 211 30.87 -18.14 9.32
C LYS A 211 31.69 -19.14 10.14
N LYS A 212 31.04 -20.09 10.81
CA LYS A 212 31.76 -21.26 11.32
C LYS A 212 32.04 -22.19 10.14
N GLN A 213 33.30 -22.58 9.96
CA GLN A 213 33.64 -23.67 9.05
C GLN A 213 32.95 -24.94 9.54
N PRO A 214 32.30 -25.72 8.64
CA PRO A 214 31.83 -27.04 9.01
C PRO A 214 33.03 -27.91 9.42
N LEU A 215 32.88 -28.60 10.56
CA LEU A 215 33.82 -29.61 11.07
C LEU A 215 33.88 -30.81 10.12
#